data_AF-A0A820R4D8-F1
#
_entry.id   AF-A0A820R4D8-F1
#
_cell.length_a   1.000
_cell.length_b   1.000
_cell.length_c   1.000
_cell.angle_alpha   90.00
_cell.angle_beta   90.00
_cell.angle_gamma   90.00
#
_symmetry.space_group_name_H-M   'P 1'
#
loop_
_entity.id
_entity.type
_entity.pdbx_description
1 polymer ?
#
loop_
_entity_poly.entity_id
_entity_poly.type
_entity_poly.pdbx_seq_one_letter_code
_entity_poly.pdbx_strand_id
1 'polypeptide(L)'
;VAGGNGNGSRTDQLSLVGGITLDEHGTIYVVDEYNHRVMSIPVGKRNGTIIAGGHGSGSASNQFNGALSLAFNNDGDLFVSDWNNWRVQMFKMDKSPSGGSNYICAFASKWTLFTCFLLLMILYANLLK
;
A
#
# COMPACT_ATOMS: atom_id res chain seq x y z
N VAL A 1 7.83 19.46 -0.39
CA VAL A 1 6.88 19.14 -1.48
C VAL A 1 7.23 17.75 -1.96
N ALA A 2 6.30 16.80 -1.86
CA ALA A 2 6.44 15.48 -2.48
C ALA A 2 6.17 15.63 -3.99
N GLY A 3 7.08 15.15 -4.85
CA GLY A 3 7.02 15.42 -6.29
C GLY A 3 7.23 16.91 -6.65
N GLY A 4 6.47 17.40 -7.63
CA GLY A 4 6.47 18.82 -8.04
C GLY A 4 7.35 19.16 -9.24
N ASN A 5 7.91 18.16 -9.94
CA ASN A 5 8.71 18.35 -11.16
C ASN A 5 7.92 18.01 -12.43
N GLY A 6 6.63 18.33 -12.45
CA GLY A 6 5.71 18.05 -13.55
C GLY A 6 5.10 16.64 -13.51
N ASN A 7 4.22 16.37 -14.48
CA ASN A 7 3.63 15.05 -14.69
C ASN A 7 4.67 14.11 -15.33
N GLY A 8 4.85 12.93 -14.77
CA GLY A 8 5.72 11.89 -15.32
C GLY A 8 5.92 10.71 -14.38
N SER A 9 6.85 9.83 -14.73
CA SER A 9 7.12 8.55 -14.04
C SER A 9 8.48 8.51 -13.33
N ARG A 10 9.22 9.61 -13.30
CA ARG A 10 10.45 9.70 -12.52
C ARG A 10 10.17 9.66 -11.02
N THR A 11 11.21 9.47 -10.21
CA THR A 11 11.10 9.40 -8.74
C THR A 11 10.77 10.74 -8.08
N ASP A 12 10.88 11.85 -8.81
CA ASP A 12 10.49 13.20 -8.43
C ASP A 12 9.20 13.70 -9.12
N GLN A 13 8.52 12.82 -9.85
CA GLN A 13 7.31 13.09 -10.60
C GLN A 13 6.19 12.15 -10.18
N LEU A 14 4.95 12.62 -10.32
CA LEU A 14 3.74 11.87 -10.02
C LEU A 14 2.73 12.09 -11.15
N SER A 15 1.87 11.11 -11.41
CA SER A 15 0.84 11.17 -12.44
C SER A 15 -0.49 10.63 -11.92
N LEU A 16 -1.52 11.48 -11.90
CA LEU A 16 -2.84 11.16 -11.35
C LEU A 16 -2.72 10.63 -9.91
N VAL A 17 -2.35 11.50 -8.98
CA VAL A 17 -2.24 11.14 -7.56
C VAL A 17 -3.59 10.73 -7.00
N GLY A 18 -3.62 9.56 -6.36
CA GLY A 18 -4.76 9.07 -5.61
C GLY A 18 -4.65 9.44 -4.13
N GLY A 19 -4.75 8.43 -3.27
CA GLY A 19 -4.66 8.55 -1.82
C GLY A 19 -3.25 8.80 -1.30
N ILE A 20 -3.21 9.41 -0.12
CA ILE A 20 -1.99 9.76 0.63
C ILE A 20 -2.15 9.37 2.10
N THR A 21 -1.06 8.91 2.72
CA THR A 21 -0.96 8.79 4.18
C THR A 21 0.45 9.13 4.66
N LEU A 22 0.63 9.20 5.98
CA LEU A 22 1.89 9.49 6.65
C LEU A 22 2.23 8.37 7.63
N ASP A 23 3.52 8.11 7.83
CA ASP A 23 3.99 7.35 9.00
C ASP A 23 4.33 8.29 10.19
N GLU A 24 4.68 7.69 11.33
CA GLU A 24 5.08 8.39 12.56
C GLU A 24 6.31 9.29 12.39
N HIS A 25 7.12 9.06 11.35
CA HIS A 25 8.31 9.86 11.02
C HIS A 25 8.00 10.99 10.02
N GLY A 26 6.75 11.10 9.57
CA GLY A 26 6.32 12.10 8.58
C GLY A 26 6.70 11.74 7.13
N THR A 27 7.09 10.49 6.86
CA THR A 27 7.27 10.01 5.48
C THR A 27 5.90 9.98 4.80
N ILE A 28 5.82 10.58 3.62
CA ILE A 28 4.62 10.62 2.81
C ILE A 28 4.56 9.35 1.96
N TYR A 29 3.44 8.63 2.03
CA TYR A 29 3.15 7.52 1.14
C TYR A 29 2.03 7.94 0.20
N VAL A 30 2.24 7.81 -1.10
CA VAL A 30 1.31 8.29 -2.11
C VAL A 30 1.06 7.22 -3.17
N VAL A 31 -0.21 7.05 -3.53
CA VAL A 31 -0.62 6.28 -4.69
C VAL A 31 -0.43 7.15 -5.94
N ASP A 32 0.40 6.65 -6.85
CA ASP A 32 0.63 7.23 -8.17
C ASP A 32 -0.11 6.35 -9.18
N GLU A 33 -1.40 6.65 -9.37
CA GLU A 33 -2.38 5.75 -9.98
C GLU A 33 -2.03 5.44 -11.43
N TYR A 34 -1.69 6.47 -12.22
CA TYR A 34 -1.39 6.31 -13.63
C TYR A 34 -0.06 5.62 -13.87
N ASN A 35 0.89 5.75 -12.94
CA ASN A 35 2.14 5.01 -12.97
C ASN A 35 2.04 3.63 -12.29
N HIS A 36 0.85 3.23 -11.81
CA HIS A 36 0.57 1.93 -11.20
C HIS A 36 1.53 1.58 -10.07
N ARG A 37 1.81 2.53 -9.18
CA ARG A 37 2.80 2.37 -8.10
C ARG A 37 2.40 3.11 -6.84
N VAL A 38 2.99 2.71 -5.72
CA VAL A 38 2.99 3.46 -4.46
C VAL A 38 4.41 3.90 -4.17
N MET A 39 4.55 5.16 -3.80
CA MET A 39 5.83 5.78 -3.48
C MET A 39 5.90 6.20 -2.03
N SER A 40 7.05 6.00 -1.39
CA SER A 40 7.41 6.64 -0.12
C SER A 40 8.34 7.83 -0.38
N ILE A 41 8.04 8.96 0.24
CA ILE A 41 8.76 10.23 0.04
C ILE A 41 9.03 10.83 1.43
N PRO A 42 10.28 10.83 1.90
CA PRO A 42 10.62 11.41 3.20
C PRO A 42 10.26 12.90 3.26
N VAL A 43 9.87 13.38 4.44
CA VAL A 43 9.57 14.79 4.65
C VAL A 43 10.74 15.67 4.21
N GLY A 44 10.44 16.74 3.47
CA GLY A 44 11.45 17.65 2.93
C GLY A 44 12.20 17.14 1.69
N LYS A 45 11.95 15.91 1.22
CA LYS A 45 12.47 15.38 -0.06
C LYS A 45 11.42 15.50 -1.17
N ARG A 46 11.90 15.55 -2.42
CA ARG A 46 11.07 15.46 -3.63
C ARG A 46 11.11 14.08 -4.26
N ASN A 47 12.29 13.46 -4.25
CA ASN A 47 12.50 12.10 -4.72
C ASN A 47 11.91 11.11 -3.72
N GLY A 48 11.18 10.13 -4.23
CA GLY A 48 10.72 8.98 -3.46
C GLY A 48 11.29 7.66 -3.94
N THR A 49 10.94 6.62 -3.20
CA THR A 49 11.24 5.22 -3.51
C THR A 49 9.94 4.50 -3.84
N ILE A 50 9.96 3.64 -4.85
CA ILE A 50 8.81 2.78 -5.16
C ILE A 50 8.80 1.67 -4.12
N ILE A 51 7.74 1.59 -3.32
CA ILE A 51 7.58 0.57 -2.29
C ILE A 51 6.62 -0.54 -2.71
N ALA A 52 5.75 -0.27 -3.68
CA ALA A 52 4.80 -1.23 -4.21
C ALA A 52 4.45 -0.89 -5.66
N GLY A 53 4.16 -1.91 -6.47
CA GLY A 53 3.76 -1.73 -7.85
C GLY A 53 4.97 -1.43 -8.73
N GLY A 54 4.80 -0.54 -9.70
CA GLY A 54 5.88 -0.09 -10.59
C GLY A 54 6.24 -1.07 -11.70
N HIS A 55 5.50 -2.17 -11.84
CA HIS A 55 5.68 -3.19 -12.88
C HIS A 55 4.57 -3.12 -13.96
N GLY A 56 4.03 -1.92 -14.17
CA GLY A 56 2.94 -1.65 -15.09
C GLY A 56 1.56 -2.03 -14.54
N SER A 57 0.54 -1.80 -15.38
CA SER A 57 -0.84 -2.19 -15.07
C SER A 57 -1.00 -3.71 -15.15
N GLY A 58 -1.69 -4.31 -14.18
CA GLY A 58 -2.01 -5.72 -14.22
C GLY A 58 -2.55 -6.26 -12.91
N SER A 59 -2.70 -7.59 -12.84
CA SER A 59 -3.28 -8.31 -11.71
C SER A 59 -2.28 -9.17 -10.94
N ALA A 60 -1.00 -9.19 -11.35
CA ALA A 60 0.05 -9.83 -10.56
C ALA A 60 0.19 -9.16 -9.19
N SER A 61 0.81 -9.86 -8.22
CA SER A 61 1.00 -9.32 -6.86
C SER A 61 1.80 -8.02 -6.86
N ASN A 62 2.80 -7.90 -7.73
CA ASN A 62 3.63 -6.70 -7.88
C ASN A 62 3.07 -5.66 -8.86
N GLN A 63 1.82 -5.81 -9.29
CA GLN A 63 1.13 -4.90 -10.21
C GLN A 63 -0.13 -4.32 -9.56
N PHE A 64 -0.57 -3.18 -10.08
CA PHE A 64 -1.84 -2.56 -9.73
C PHE A 64 -2.63 -2.27 -11.00
N ASN A 65 -3.95 -2.28 -10.88
CA ASN A 65 -4.87 -1.87 -11.94
C ASN A 65 -5.94 -1.00 -11.27
N GLY A 66 -5.70 0.31 -11.21
CA GLY A 66 -6.50 1.21 -10.41
C GLY A 66 -6.21 1.09 -8.91
N ALA A 67 -4.95 1.27 -8.50
CA ALA A 67 -4.69 1.58 -7.10
C ALA A 67 -5.25 2.97 -6.79
N LEU A 68 -6.04 3.12 -5.72
CA LEU A 68 -6.69 4.41 -5.42
C LEU A 68 -6.38 4.95 -4.03
N SER A 69 -6.41 4.10 -3.00
CA SER A 69 -6.22 4.54 -1.62
C SER A 69 -5.29 3.62 -0.86
N LEU A 70 -4.69 4.15 0.21
CA LEU A 70 -3.79 3.42 1.07
C LEU A 70 -3.96 3.81 2.54
N ALA A 71 -3.66 2.88 3.44
CA ALA A 71 -3.73 3.09 4.89
C ALA A 71 -2.78 2.14 5.63
N PHE A 72 -2.31 2.57 6.79
CA PHE A 72 -1.54 1.73 7.71
C PHE A 72 -2.44 1.07 8.74
N ASN A 73 -2.09 -0.14 9.19
CA ASN A 73 -2.58 -0.70 10.45
C ASN A 73 -1.67 -0.31 11.63
N ASN A 74 -2.06 -0.70 12.84
CA ASN A 74 -1.27 -0.44 14.06
C ASN A 74 0.09 -1.17 14.09
N ASP A 75 0.26 -2.22 13.27
CA ASP A 75 1.53 -2.95 13.17
C ASP A 75 2.53 -2.27 12.22
N GLY A 76 2.05 -1.32 11.40
CA GLY A 76 2.82 -0.61 10.37
C GLY A 76 2.74 -1.24 8.99
N ASP A 77 1.85 -2.21 8.76
CA ASP A 77 1.60 -2.79 7.44
C ASP A 77 0.75 -1.85 6.59
N LEU A 78 1.08 -1.77 5.30
CA LEU A 78 0.40 -0.93 4.34
C LEU A 78 -0.66 -1.72 3.59
N PHE A 79 -1.88 -1.21 3.57
CA PHE A 79 -2.98 -1.72 2.76
C PHE A 79 -3.20 -0.80 1.57
N VAL A 80 -3.36 -1.37 0.38
CA VAL A 80 -3.64 -0.63 -0.85
C VAL A 80 -4.89 -1.19 -1.51
N SER A 81 -5.87 -0.33 -1.79
CA SER A 81 -7.06 -0.70 -2.55
C SER A 81 -6.75 -0.69 -4.04
N ASP A 82 -7.04 -1.79 -4.72
CA ASP A 82 -6.76 -2.03 -6.14
C ASP A 82 -8.09 -2.30 -6.84
N TRP A 83 -8.81 -1.22 -7.15
CA TRP A 83 -10.26 -1.26 -7.36
C TRP A 83 -10.66 -1.99 -8.64
N ASN A 84 -9.87 -1.90 -9.72
CA ASN A 84 -10.20 -2.59 -10.97
C ASN A 84 -9.85 -4.09 -10.91
N ASN A 85 -9.02 -4.49 -9.93
CA ASN A 85 -8.73 -5.88 -9.61
C ASN A 85 -9.63 -6.43 -8.48
N TRP A 86 -10.56 -5.63 -7.96
CA TRP A 86 -11.49 -6.01 -6.88
C TRP A 86 -10.79 -6.63 -5.66
N ARG A 87 -9.63 -6.09 -5.29
CA ARG A 87 -8.82 -6.63 -4.18
C ARG A 87 -8.26 -5.52 -3.32
N VAL A 88 -7.85 -5.92 -2.12
CA VAL A 88 -6.95 -5.13 -1.26
C VAL A 88 -5.68 -5.93 -1.07
N GLN A 89 -4.54 -5.28 -1.29
CA GLN A 89 -3.22 -5.88 -1.10
C GLN A 89 -2.59 -5.37 0.18
N MET A 90 -1.99 -6.26 0.97
CA MET A 90 -1.26 -5.93 2.19
C MET A 90 0.24 -6.12 1.96
N PHE A 91 1.00 -5.11 2.37
CA PHE A 91 2.43 -5.03 2.25
C PHE A 91 3.02 -4.92 3.64
N LYS A 92 3.95 -5.82 3.94
CA LYS A 92 4.74 -5.67 5.15
C LYS A 92 5.85 -4.69 4.88
N MET A 93 5.83 -3.64 5.67
CA MET A 93 6.84 -2.60 5.61
C MET A 93 7.92 -2.95 6.60
N ASP A 94 9.15 -3.03 6.12
CA ASP A 94 10.28 -3.14 7.02
C ASP A 94 10.40 -1.81 7.76
N LYS A 95 10.38 -1.84 9.10
CA LYS A 95 10.63 -0.65 9.95
C LYS A 95 12.08 -0.13 9.86
N SER A 96 12.85 -0.63 8.89
CA SER A 96 14.22 -0.20 8.61
C SER A 96 14.19 1.17 7.92
N PRO A 97 15.13 2.09 8.24
CA PRO A 97 15.26 3.39 7.57
C PRO A 97 15.42 3.33 6.03
N SER A 98 15.63 2.14 5.46
CA SER A 98 15.79 1.89 4.03
C SER A 98 14.49 1.58 3.27
N GLY A 99 13.33 1.48 3.94
CA GLY A 99 12.01 1.49 3.29
C GLY A 99 11.72 0.34 2.31
N GLY A 100 12.29 -0.84 2.53
CA GLY A 100 11.94 -2.04 1.78
C GLY A 100 10.55 -2.54 2.19
N SER A 101 9.73 -2.97 1.22
CA SER A 101 8.49 -3.69 1.50
C SER A 101 8.56 -5.10 0.92
N ASN A 102 7.99 -6.06 1.65
CA ASN A 102 7.77 -7.43 1.17
C ASN A 102 6.25 -7.66 1.06
N TYR A 103 5.79 -8.15 -0.08
CA TYR A 103 4.39 -8.53 -0.32
C TYR A 103 4.04 -9.78 0.47
N ILE A 104 3.00 -9.76 1.33
CA ILE A 104 2.66 -10.96 2.14
C ILE A 104 1.28 -11.54 1.86
N CYS A 105 0.26 -10.79 1.42
CA CYS A 105 -0.95 -11.40 0.84
C CYS A 105 -1.91 -10.36 0.23
N ALA A 106 -2.77 -10.82 -0.69
CA ALA A 106 -3.92 -10.07 -1.19
C ALA A 106 -5.21 -10.72 -0.66
N PHE A 107 -6.09 -9.93 -0.04
CA PHE A 107 -7.43 -10.39 0.30
C PHE A 107 -8.33 -10.18 -0.93
N ALA A 108 -8.49 -11.24 -1.73
CA ALA A 108 -9.43 -11.24 -2.84
C ALA A 108 -10.82 -11.62 -2.31
N SER A 109 -11.78 -10.71 -2.44
CA SER A 109 -13.16 -10.93 -2.01
C SER A 109 -13.89 -11.84 -3.00
N LYS A 110 -13.97 -13.13 -2.66
CA LYS A 110 -15.10 -13.98 -3.08
C LYS A 110 -15.65 -14.72 -1.87
N TRP A 111 -16.82 -14.26 -1.46
CA TRP A 111 -17.68 -14.80 -0.41
C TRP A 111 -17.51 -16.29 -0.15
N THR A 112 -17.18 -16.68 1.07
CA THR A 112 -17.73 -17.88 1.72
C THR A 112 -17.65 -17.68 3.22
N LEU A 113 -18.75 -18.00 3.90
CA LEU A 113 -19.06 -17.84 5.32
C LEU A 113 -18.12 -18.59 6.30
N PHE A 114 -16.90 -18.97 5.88
CA PHE A 114 -15.99 -19.79 6.67
C PHE A 114 -14.94 -19.01 7.47
N THR A 115 -14.68 -17.74 7.15
CA THR A 115 -13.69 -16.93 7.87
C THR A 115 -14.22 -16.29 9.16
N CYS A 116 -15.54 -16.29 9.37
CA CYS A 116 -16.14 -15.73 10.59
C CYS A 116 -15.99 -16.66 11.81
N PHE A 117 -15.90 -17.97 11.61
CA PHE A 117 -15.71 -18.92 12.72
C PHE A 117 -14.26 -18.96 13.24
N LEU A 118 -13.27 -18.77 12.36
CA LEU A 118 -11.86 -18.75 12.77
C LEU A 118 -11.51 -17.45 13.50
N LEU A 119 -12.13 -16.32 13.13
CA LEU A 119 -11.95 -15.06 13.85
C LEU A 119 -12.60 -15.09 15.25
N LEU A 120 -13.74 -15.76 15.40
CA LEU A 120 -14.41 -15.89 16.71
C LEU A 120 -13.63 -16.79 17.69
N MET A 121 -12.95 -17.84 17.21
CA MET A 121 -12.10 -18.69 18.06
C MET A 121 -10.79 -17.99 18.47
N ILE A 122 -10.22 -17.14 17.61
CA ILE A 122 -9.01 -16.35 17.93
C ILE A 122 -9.34 -15.20 18.91
N LEU A 123 -10.56 -14.66 18.86
CA LEU A 123 -11.05 -13.69 19.84
C LEU A 123 -11.36 -14.33 21.21
N TYR A 124 -11.92 -15.54 21.27
CA TYR A 124 -12.21 -16.20 22.55
C TYR A 124 -10.97 -16.72 23.29
N ALA A 125 -9.93 -17.16 22.57
CA ALA A 125 -8.69 -17.65 23.18
C ALA A 125 -7.86 -16.56 23.88
N ASN A 126 -8.06 -15.29 23.52
CA ASN A 126 -7.37 -14.14 24.11
C ASN A 126 -8.17 -13.45 25.23
N LEU A 127 -9.39 -13.89 25.52
CA LEU A 127 -10.25 -13.37 26.59
C LEU A 127 -10.28 -14.28 27.85
N LEU A 128 -9.56 -15.41 27.82
CA LEU A 128 -9.46 -16.37 28.94
C LEU A 128 -8.03 -16.51 29.49
N LYS A 129 -7.20 -15.48 29.31
CA LYS A 129 -5.95 -15.29 30.06
C LYS A 129 -6.03 -14.00 30.86
#